data_AF-A0A7L4RM50-F1
#
_entry.id   AF-A0A7L4RM50-F1
#
_cell.length_a   1.000
_cell.length_b   1.000
_cell.length_c   1.000
_cell.angle_alpha   90.00
_cell.angle_beta   90.00
_cell.angle_gamma   90.00
#
_symmetry.space_group_name_H-M   'P 1'
#
loop_
_entity.id
_entity.type
_entity.pdbx_description
1 polymer ?
#
loop_
_entity_poly.entity_id
_entity_poly.type
_entity_poly.pdbx_seq_one_letter_code
_entity_poly.pdbx_strand_id
1 'polypeptide(L)'
;MKEEEVDLVEEGYEEVSAGKNANPEREGTPKAGGDAPRTGSNRPDLRVVQTDRDRDGNVVYMNVGGMWKNVSKNGNEFYTLKIGNLKLLVFPNANK
;
A
#
# COMPACT_ATOMS: atom_id res chain seq x y z
N MET A 1 -27.44 -23.96 -3.35
CA MET A 1 -25.99 -23.76 -3.49
C MET A 1 -25.51 -23.33 -2.13
N LYS A 2 -24.52 -24.03 -1.54
CA LYS A 2 -23.97 -23.66 -0.23
C LYS A 2 -22.95 -22.56 -0.49
N GLU A 3 -23.13 -21.41 0.14
CA GLU A 3 -22.13 -20.35 0.17
C GLU A 3 -20.99 -20.86 1.05
N GLU A 4 -19.82 -21.07 0.43
CA GLU A 4 -18.61 -21.46 1.12
C GLU A 4 -17.97 -20.16 1.63
N GLU A 5 -18.11 -19.91 2.93
CA GLU A 5 -17.50 -18.79 3.62
C GLU A 5 -15.98 -19.02 3.67
N VAL A 6 -15.24 -18.27 2.86
CA VAL A 6 -13.78 -18.36 2.83
C VAL A 6 -13.23 -17.64 4.05
N ASP A 7 -12.86 -18.42 5.06
CA ASP A 7 -12.17 -17.94 6.26
C ASP A 7 -10.71 -17.63 5.89
N LEU A 8 -10.43 -16.35 5.68
CA LEU A 8 -9.12 -15.92 5.21
C LEU A 8 -8.03 -16.22 6.25
N VAL A 9 -8.36 -16.33 7.56
CA VAL A 9 -7.45 -16.41 8.74
C VAL A 9 -6.42 -17.53 8.65
N GLU A 10 -6.73 -18.65 7.98
CA GLU A 10 -5.85 -19.82 7.90
C GLU A 10 -4.65 -19.66 6.95
N GLU A 11 -4.63 -18.67 6.05
CA GLU A 11 -3.51 -18.47 5.10
C GLU A 11 -2.27 -17.78 5.73
N GLY A 12 -2.34 -17.41 7.02
CA GLY A 12 -1.19 -16.89 7.76
C GLY A 12 -0.70 -15.53 7.28
N TYR A 13 -1.65 -14.63 7.04
CA TYR A 13 -1.42 -13.20 6.90
C TYR A 13 -1.50 -12.56 8.29
N GLU A 14 -0.47 -11.82 8.67
CA GLU A 14 -0.60 -10.86 9.77
C GLU A 14 -1.05 -9.53 9.16
N GLU A 15 -2.28 -9.13 9.46
CA GLU A 15 -2.75 -7.79 9.14
C GLU A 15 -2.07 -6.80 10.08
N VAL A 16 -1.08 -6.05 9.56
CA VAL A 16 -0.61 -4.84 10.23
C VAL A 16 -1.75 -3.83 10.24
N SER A 17 -2.47 -3.82 11.37
CA SER A 17 -3.60 -2.94 11.63
C SER A 17 -3.22 -1.49 11.27
N ALA A 18 -3.91 -0.97 10.26
CA ALA A 18 -3.80 0.42 9.83
C ALA A 18 -4.37 1.30 10.94
N GLY A 19 -3.51 1.74 11.85
CA GLY A 19 -3.81 2.75 12.85
C GLY A 19 -4.46 3.96 12.20
N LYS A 20 -5.64 4.30 12.73
CA LYS A 20 -6.41 5.52 12.48
C LYS A 20 -5.52 6.76 12.65
N ASN A 21 -5.82 7.79 11.87
CA ASN A 21 -5.43 9.21 12.00
C ASN A 21 -4.25 9.63 11.09
N ALA A 22 -4.52 10.43 10.06
CA ALA A 22 -4.68 11.90 10.08
C ALA A 22 -3.38 12.56 9.61
N ASN A 23 -3.40 13.10 8.39
CA ASN A 23 -2.46 14.11 7.92
C ASN A 23 -2.72 15.39 8.75
N PRO A 24 -1.70 16.17 9.20
CA PRO A 24 -1.01 17.07 8.29
C PRO A 24 0.51 17.25 8.55
N GLU A 25 1.22 17.58 7.47
CA GLU A 25 2.41 18.45 7.37
C GLU A 25 3.45 18.44 8.50
N ARG A 26 4.68 17.97 8.20
CA ARG A 26 5.92 18.65 8.60
C ARG A 26 7.16 18.14 7.85
N GLU A 27 7.97 19.11 7.45
CA GLU A 27 9.30 18.99 6.86
C GLU A 27 10.24 18.12 7.70
N GLY A 28 11.16 17.43 7.02
CA GLY A 28 12.25 16.71 7.68
C GLY A 28 12.98 15.82 6.68
N THR A 29 14.15 16.29 6.23
CA THR A 29 15.11 15.53 5.43
C THR A 29 15.50 14.20 6.11
N PRO A 30 15.86 13.14 5.35
CA PRO A 30 16.72 12.12 5.92
C PRO A 30 18.02 11.95 5.15
N LYS A 31 19.11 12.17 5.89
CA LYS A 31 20.46 11.68 5.64
C LYS A 31 20.47 10.15 5.55
N ALA A 32 21.43 9.66 4.77
CA ALA A 32 21.75 8.25 4.52
C ALA A 32 21.97 7.39 5.78
N GLY A 33 21.66 6.09 5.67
CA GLY A 33 22.18 5.05 6.57
C GLY A 33 21.26 3.85 6.79
N GLY A 34 21.70 2.66 6.36
CA GLY A 34 21.34 1.35 6.92
C GLY A 34 20.12 0.63 6.34
N ASP A 35 20.36 -0.34 5.46
CA ASP A 35 19.43 -1.42 5.09
C ASP A 35 19.24 -2.37 6.28
N ALA A 36 18.25 -2.05 7.12
CA ALA A 36 17.58 -3.02 7.98
C ALA A 36 16.10 -2.99 7.60
N PRO A 37 15.40 -4.14 7.54
CA PRO A 37 13.99 -4.17 7.16
C PRO A 37 13.21 -3.36 8.20
N ARG A 38 12.79 -2.15 7.81
CA ARG A 38 12.06 -1.22 8.68
C ARG A 38 10.63 -1.72 8.85
N THR A 39 10.45 -2.68 9.74
CA THR A 39 9.17 -3.00 10.40
C THR A 39 8.73 -1.76 11.21
N GLY A 40 8.09 -0.80 10.53
CA GLY A 40 7.62 0.43 11.20
C GLY A 40 7.45 1.64 10.30
N SER A 41 7.89 1.58 9.05
CA SER A 41 7.53 2.62 8.09
C SER A 41 6.16 2.30 7.50
N ASN A 42 5.09 2.84 8.11
CA ASN A 42 3.72 2.79 7.55
C ASN A 42 3.60 3.56 6.20
N ARG A 43 4.73 4.01 5.64
CA ARG A 43 4.83 4.69 4.35
C ARG A 43 4.84 3.64 3.23
N PRO A 44 4.03 3.83 2.18
CA PRO A 44 4.04 2.94 1.03
C PRO A 44 5.35 3.08 0.23
N ASP A 45 5.75 1.99 -0.41
CA ASP A 45 6.85 1.95 -1.37
C ASP A 45 6.50 2.74 -2.64
N LEU A 46 5.26 2.60 -3.11
CA LEU A 46 4.73 3.34 -4.25
C LEU A 46 3.47 4.11 -3.85
N ARG A 47 3.35 5.36 -4.29
CA ARG A 47 2.11 6.14 -4.13
C ARG A 47 1.23 5.96 -5.34
N VAL A 48 -0.08 5.88 -5.10
CA VAL A 48 -1.08 5.88 -6.17
C VAL A 48 -1.65 7.29 -6.24
N VAL A 49 -1.58 7.86 -7.44
CA VAL A 49 -2.06 9.22 -7.70
C VAL A 49 -3.13 9.22 -8.77
N GLN A 50 -4.08 10.13 -8.65
CA GLN A 50 -5.11 10.40 -9.65
C GLN A 50 -5.04 11.88 -10.05
N THR A 51 -5.24 12.16 -11.33
CA THR A 51 -5.34 13.54 -11.82
C THR A 51 -6.67 14.15 -11.43
N ASP A 52 -6.63 15.39 -10.99
CA ASP A 52 -7.81 16.24 -10.75
C ASP A 52 -7.54 17.64 -11.33
N ARG A 53 -8.55 18.52 -11.33
CA ARG A 53 -8.40 19.93 -11.69
C ARG A 53 -8.54 20.82 -10.46
N ASP A 54 -7.61 21.73 -10.28
CA ASP A 54 -7.75 22.78 -9.28
C ASP A 54 -8.78 23.83 -9.71
N ARG A 55 -9.01 24.84 -8.86
CA ARG A 55 -9.98 25.91 -9.11
C ARG A 55 -9.62 26.78 -10.32
N ASP A 56 -8.34 26.82 -10.68
CA ASP A 56 -7.79 27.60 -11.77
C ASP A 56 -7.72 26.79 -13.08
N GLY A 57 -8.14 25.52 -13.04
CA GLY A 57 -8.19 24.60 -14.18
C GLY A 57 -6.88 23.85 -14.45
N ASN A 58 -5.86 23.96 -13.60
CA ASN A 58 -4.61 23.23 -13.75
C ASN A 58 -4.77 21.77 -13.33
N VAL A 59 -4.03 20.87 -14.00
CA VAL A 59 -3.99 19.46 -13.62
C VAL A 59 -3.12 19.29 -12.37
N VAL A 60 -3.70 18.71 -11.33
CA VAL A 60 -3.01 18.36 -10.09
C VAL A 60 -3.06 16.84 -9.86
N TYR A 61 -2.06 16.29 -9.17
CA TYR A 61 -2.01 14.88 -8.83
C TYR A 61 -2.34 14.68 -7.36
N MET A 62 -3.49 14.06 -7.09
CA MET A 62 -3.98 13.79 -5.75
C MET A 62 -3.53 12.40 -5.31
N ASN A 63 -2.96 12.29 -4.10
CA ASN A 63 -2.63 11.00 -3.51
C ASN A 63 -3.92 10.29 -3.06
N VAL A 64 -4.23 9.17 -3.70
CA VAL A 64 -5.45 8.38 -3.45
C VAL A 64 -5.16 7.05 -2.76
N GLY A 65 -3.89 6.67 -2.63
CA GLY A 65 -3.53 5.36 -2.13
C GLY A 65 -2.04 5.05 -2.14
N GLY A 66 -1.73 3.80 -1.83
CA GLY A 66 -0.35 3.32 -1.80
C GLY A 66 -0.25 1.84 -2.13
N MET A 67 0.95 1.42 -2.49
CA MET A 67 1.34 0.03 -2.58
C MET A 67 2.49 -0.25 -1.63
N TRP A 68 2.39 -1.36 -0.92
CA TRP A 68 3.41 -1.88 -0.02
C TRP A 68 3.92 -3.19 -0.59
N LYS A 69 5.24 -3.30 -0.76
CA LYS A 69 5.90 -4.52 -1.19
C LYS A 69 5.91 -5.51 -0.02
N ASN A 70 5.55 -6.74 -0.32
CA ASN A 70 5.59 -7.85 0.60
C ASN A 70 6.30 -9.04 -0.05
N VAL A 71 6.77 -9.95 0.80
CA VAL A 71 7.36 -11.22 0.39
C VAL A 71 6.59 -12.32 1.11
N SER A 72 6.07 -13.28 0.38
CA SER A 72 5.33 -14.41 0.94
C SER A 72 6.27 -15.38 1.65
N LYS A 73 5.72 -16.34 2.41
CA LYS A 73 6.50 -17.36 3.15
C LYS A 73 7.40 -18.20 2.23
N ASN A 74 6.97 -18.40 1.00
CA ASN A 74 7.67 -19.11 -0.07
C ASN A 74 8.61 -18.20 -0.90
N GLY A 75 8.80 -16.94 -0.49
CA GLY A 75 9.76 -16.02 -1.11
C GLY A 75 9.25 -15.29 -2.36
N ASN A 76 7.96 -15.42 -2.69
CA ASN A 76 7.39 -14.73 -3.85
C ASN A 76 7.06 -13.27 -3.51
N GLU A 77 7.44 -12.37 -4.41
CA GLU A 77 7.10 -10.95 -4.25
C GLU A 77 5.65 -10.70 -4.64
N PHE A 78 4.96 -9.90 -3.83
CA PHE A 78 3.64 -9.36 -4.14
C PHE A 78 3.51 -7.97 -3.53
N TYR A 79 2.47 -7.24 -3.92
CA TYR A 79 2.17 -5.94 -3.36
C TYR A 79 0.76 -5.94 -2.78
N THR A 80 0.58 -5.22 -1.68
CA THR A 80 -0.74 -4.82 -1.22
C THR A 80 -1.02 -3.43 -1.76
N LEU A 81 -2.07 -3.28 -2.56
CA LEU A 81 -2.56 -1.99 -3.06
C LEU A 81 -3.76 -1.55 -2.22
N LYS A 82 -3.73 -0.34 -1.67
CA LYS A 82 -4.87 0.27 -0.98
C LYS A 82 -5.25 1.60 -1.62
N ILE A 83 -6.53 1.75 -1.99
CA ILE A 83 -7.13 2.98 -2.52
C ILE A 83 -8.43 3.23 -1.76
N GLY A 84 -8.47 4.25 -0.89
CA GLY A 84 -9.60 4.45 0.02
C GLY A 84 -9.91 3.20 0.87
N ASN A 85 -11.10 2.64 0.68
CA ASN A 85 -11.57 1.41 1.35
C ASN A 85 -11.27 0.12 0.55
N LEU A 86 -10.78 0.23 -0.68
CA LEU A 86 -10.41 -0.91 -1.50
C LEU A 86 -9.00 -1.40 -1.13
N LYS A 87 -8.84 -2.70 -0.92
CA LYS A 87 -7.57 -3.38 -0.66
C LYS A 87 -7.44 -4.55 -1.63
N LEU A 88 -6.35 -4.60 -2.40
CA LEU A 88 -6.10 -5.61 -3.42
C LEU A 88 -4.70 -6.23 -3.22
N LEU A 89 -4.58 -7.50 -3.58
CA LEU A 89 -3.30 -8.16 -3.78
C LEU A 89 -2.89 -8.03 -5.24
N VAL A 90 -1.65 -7.62 -5.47
CA VAL A 90 -1.09 -7.38 -6.81
C VAL A 90 0.14 -8.26 -6.98
N PHE A 91 0.14 -9.05 -8.04
CA PHE A 91 1.23 -9.97 -8.37
C PHE A 91 1.95 -9.49 -9.64
N PRO A 92 3.28 -9.72 -9.76
CA PRO A 92 4.00 -9.44 -10.99
C PRO A 92 3.38 -10.17 -12.18
N ASN A 93 3.20 -9.45 -13.30
CA ASN A 93 2.74 -10.09 -14.53
C ASN A 93 3.86 -10.94 -15.13
N ALA A 94 3.66 -12.27 -15.15
CA ALA A 94 4.62 -13.23 -15.70
C ALA A 94 4.58 -13.33 -17.24
N ASN A 95 3.55 -12.76 -17.88
CA ASN A 95 3.40 -12.76 -19.33
C ASN A 95 3.89 -11.42 -19.90
N LYS A 96 5.05 -11.44 -20.58
CA LYS A 96 5.60 -10.31 -21.34
C LYS A 96 5.22 -10.39 -22.81
#